data_AF-A0A7C5X2S8-F1
#
_entry.id   AF-A0A7C5X2S8-F1
#
_cell.length_a   1.000
_cell.length_b   1.000
_cell.length_c   1.000
_cell.angle_alpha   90.00
_cell.angle_beta   90.00
_cell.angle_gamma   90.00
#
_symmetry.space_group_name_H-M   'P 1'
#
loop_
_entity.id
_entity.type
_entity.pdbx_description
1 polymer ?
#
loop_
_entity_poly.entity_id
_entity_poly.type
_entity_poly.pdbx_seq_one_letter_code
_entity_poly.pdbx_strand_id
1 'polypeptide(L)'
;MGHVVVRARFRGRGVVEFERVLVDTGASFTVMPLDIAEKYFIETPFTVDLKLGDGRVVRARVFVAEGEIEGRRGPLRILAFENAIPVIGVDTLETLGLKVDPVSGRIEKSEYYMLYV
;
A
#
# COMPACT_ATOMS: atom_id res chain seq x y z
N MET A 1 -13.88 4.54 -15.78
CA MET A 1 -13.30 5.24 -14.62
C MET A 1 -11.81 5.31 -14.80
N GLY A 2 -11.19 6.48 -14.55
CA GLY A 2 -9.74 6.61 -14.61
C GLY A 2 -9.05 5.89 -13.45
N HIS A 3 -7.78 5.56 -13.60
CA HIS A 3 -6.96 5.02 -12.52
C HIS A 3 -6.62 6.12 -11.51
N VAL A 4 -6.79 5.85 -10.23
CA VAL A 4 -6.40 6.76 -9.14
C VAL A 4 -4.92 6.57 -8.87
N VAL A 5 -4.15 7.66 -8.90
CA VAL A 5 -2.71 7.64 -8.60
C VAL A 5 -2.37 8.67 -7.53
N VAL A 6 -1.46 8.33 -6.65
CA VAL A 6 -1.02 9.20 -5.55
C VAL A 6 0.49 9.35 -5.51
N ARG A 7 0.96 10.46 -4.95
CA ARG A 7 2.33 10.56 -4.43
C ARG A 7 2.36 9.87 -3.07
N ALA A 8 3.38 9.04 -2.86
CA ALA A 8 3.54 8.30 -1.62
C ALA A 8 5.01 8.35 -1.16
N ARG A 9 5.21 8.60 0.13
CA ARG A 9 6.54 8.55 0.75
C ARG A 9 6.54 7.47 1.82
N PHE A 10 7.59 6.67 1.84
CA PHE A 10 7.76 5.59 2.81
C PHE A 10 9.09 5.77 3.56
N ARG A 11 9.08 5.51 4.87
CA ARG A 11 10.23 5.58 5.76
C ARG A 11 10.35 4.30 6.59
N GLY A 12 11.39 3.52 6.34
CA GLY A 12 11.76 2.32 7.10
C GLY A 12 13.24 2.35 7.47
N ARG A 13 14.03 1.41 6.91
CA ARG A 13 15.52 1.47 6.96
C ARG A 13 16.08 2.67 6.20
N GLY A 14 15.35 3.13 5.18
CA GLY A 14 15.66 4.33 4.41
C GLY A 14 14.38 5.06 4.03
N VAL A 15 14.53 6.06 3.16
CA VAL A 15 13.41 6.84 2.62
C VAL A 15 13.30 6.58 1.13
N VAL A 16 12.10 6.25 0.67
CA VAL A 16 11.76 6.18 -0.75
C VAL A 16 10.50 6.97 -1.02
N GLU A 17 10.48 7.67 -2.13
CA GLU A 17 9.37 8.50 -2.57
C GLU A 17 8.96 8.11 -3.99
N PHE A 18 7.67 7.99 -4.19
CA PHE A 18 7.06 7.70 -5.47
C PHE A 18 6.17 8.87 -5.86
N GLU A 19 6.45 9.49 -7.00
CA GLU A 19 5.61 10.56 -7.54
C GLU A 19 4.23 10.06 -7.99
N ARG A 20 4.15 8.79 -8.43
CA ARG A 20 2.91 8.16 -8.85
C ARG A 20 2.90 6.67 -8.49
N VAL A 21 1.96 6.27 -7.64
CA VAL A 21 1.62 4.87 -7.34
C VAL A 21 0.12 4.68 -7.56
N LEU A 22 -0.26 3.56 -8.17
CA LEU A 22 -1.65 3.20 -8.37
C LEU A 22 -2.32 2.92 -7.02
N VAL A 23 -3.50 3.48 -6.80
CA VAL A 23 -4.40 3.03 -5.73
C VAL A 23 -5.28 1.95 -6.31
N ASP A 24 -5.21 0.75 -5.73
CA ASP A 24 -5.95 -0.42 -6.16
C ASP A 24 -6.84 -0.91 -5.00
N THR A 25 -8.14 -0.57 -5.07
CA THR A 25 -9.12 -1.02 -4.08
C THR A 25 -9.45 -2.52 -4.19
N GLY A 26 -8.97 -3.20 -5.24
CA GLY A 26 -8.98 -4.66 -5.34
C GLY A 26 -7.81 -5.33 -4.61
N ALA A 27 -6.78 -4.56 -4.23
CA ALA A 27 -5.64 -5.05 -3.46
C ALA A 27 -5.87 -4.84 -1.96
N SER A 28 -5.80 -5.92 -1.18
CA SER A 28 -5.96 -5.84 0.29
C SER A 28 -4.84 -5.06 0.96
N PHE A 29 -3.60 -5.22 0.49
CA PHE A 29 -2.40 -4.60 1.07
C PHE A 29 -1.65 -3.77 0.05
N THR A 30 -0.84 -2.82 0.53
CA THR A 30 0.19 -2.20 -0.29
C THR A 30 1.21 -3.25 -0.72
N VAL A 31 1.48 -3.32 -2.01
CA VAL A 31 2.44 -4.27 -2.60
C VAL A 31 3.58 -3.51 -3.24
N MET A 32 4.80 -4.01 -3.04
CA MET A 32 6.03 -3.42 -3.57
C MET A 32 6.93 -4.49 -4.20
N PRO A 33 7.78 -4.11 -5.18
CA PRO A 33 8.90 -4.94 -5.62
C PRO A 33 9.78 -5.36 -4.43
N LEU A 34 10.25 -6.60 -4.44
CA LEU A 34 11.06 -7.14 -3.35
C LEU A 34 12.36 -6.35 -3.13
N ASP A 35 13.05 -5.95 -4.20
CA ASP A 35 14.28 -5.17 -4.14
C ASP A 35 14.08 -3.79 -3.48
N ILE A 36 12.96 -3.12 -3.76
CA ILE A 36 12.56 -1.88 -3.09
C ILE A 36 12.31 -2.14 -1.60
N ALA A 37 11.56 -3.19 -1.27
CA ALA A 37 11.22 -3.48 0.11
C ALA A 37 12.45 -3.84 0.97
N GLU A 38 13.34 -4.66 0.41
CA GLU A 38 14.61 -5.03 1.02
C GLU A 38 15.55 -3.83 1.19
N LYS A 39 15.49 -2.85 0.29
CA LYS A 39 16.33 -1.66 0.40
C LYS A 39 15.81 -0.65 1.42
N TYR A 40 14.50 -0.43 1.50
CA TYR A 40 13.94 0.72 2.20
C TYR A 40 13.08 0.40 3.42
N PHE A 41 12.46 -0.77 3.53
CA PHE A 41 11.49 -1.08 4.60
C PHE A 41 12.08 -1.96 5.69
N ILE A 42 11.38 -2.15 6.79
CA ILE A 42 11.81 -3.03 7.89
C ILE A 42 11.23 -4.41 7.63
N GLU A 43 12.08 -5.43 7.55
CA GLU A 43 11.65 -6.81 7.35
C GLU A 43 11.03 -7.40 8.62
N THR A 44 10.00 -8.23 8.44
CA THR A 44 9.37 -9.02 9.50
C THR A 44 9.62 -10.52 9.26
N PRO A 45 9.44 -11.41 10.25
CA PRO A 45 9.61 -12.86 10.05
C PRO A 45 8.44 -13.51 9.28
N PHE A 46 7.46 -12.73 8.79
CA PHE A 46 6.23 -13.27 8.21
C PHE A 46 6.28 -13.34 6.68
N THR A 47 5.63 -14.37 6.16
CA THR A 47 5.31 -14.54 4.74
C THR A 47 3.85 -14.90 4.58
N VAL A 48 3.24 -14.56 3.44
CA VAL A 48 1.83 -14.82 3.13
C VAL A 48 1.71 -15.23 1.66
N ASP A 49 0.80 -16.16 1.37
CA ASP A 49 0.45 -16.51 0.00
C ASP A 49 -0.62 -15.52 -0.52
N LEU A 50 -0.28 -14.78 -1.58
CA LEU A 50 -1.16 -13.82 -2.25
C LEU A 50 -1.75 -14.43 -3.52
N LYS A 51 -3.07 -14.38 -3.66
CA LYS A 51 -3.76 -14.67 -4.92
C LYS A 51 -3.86 -13.39 -5.75
N LEU A 52 -3.25 -13.40 -6.93
CA LEU A 52 -3.24 -12.27 -7.86
C LEU A 52 -4.53 -12.24 -8.69
N GLY A 53 -4.79 -11.11 -9.36
CA GLY A 53 -5.97 -10.93 -10.21
C GLY A 53 -6.06 -11.90 -11.40
N ASP A 54 -4.92 -12.45 -11.84
CA ASP A 54 -4.84 -13.48 -12.89
C ASP A 54 -4.98 -14.92 -12.34
N GLY A 55 -5.24 -15.07 -11.03
CA GLY A 55 -5.43 -16.36 -10.36
C GLY A 55 -4.14 -17.03 -9.90
N ARG A 56 -2.95 -16.53 -10.27
CA ARG A 56 -1.68 -17.05 -9.74
C ARG A 56 -1.60 -16.83 -8.23
N VAL A 57 -0.87 -17.72 -7.55
CA VAL A 57 -0.54 -17.57 -6.14
C VAL A 57 0.97 -17.35 -6.02
N VAL A 58 1.36 -16.30 -5.31
CA VAL A 58 2.76 -15.96 -5.05
C VAL A 58 3.01 -15.88 -3.56
N ARG A 59 4.18 -16.33 -3.11
CA ARG A 59 4.61 -16.14 -1.72
C ARG A 59 5.23 -14.75 -1.56
N ALA A 60 4.57 -13.89 -0.80
CA ALA A 60 5.05 -12.55 -0.48
C ALA A 60 5.68 -12.49 0.91
N ARG A 61 6.76 -11.73 1.05
CA ARG A 61 7.35 -11.36 2.34
C ARG A 61 6.66 -10.13 2.90
N VAL A 62 6.58 -10.05 4.22
CA VAL A 62 5.92 -8.96 4.93
C VAL A 62 6.97 -8.00 5.49
N PHE A 63 6.75 -6.72 5.23
CA PHE A 63 7.55 -5.60 5.70
C PHE A 63 6.67 -4.58 6.42
N VAL A 64 7.31 -3.70 7.18
CA VAL A 64 6.66 -2.53 7.77
C VAL A 64 7.46 -1.26 7.48
N ALA A 65 6.74 -0.15 7.34
CA ALA A 65 7.32 1.19 7.21
C ALA A 65 6.30 2.23 7.67
N GLU A 66 6.75 3.42 8.05
CA GLU A 66 5.85 4.58 8.06
C GLU A 66 5.56 4.98 6.62
N GLY A 67 4.29 5.20 6.28
CA GLY A 67 3.89 5.79 5.00
C GLY A 67 3.26 7.16 5.17
N GLU A 68 3.37 7.98 4.13
CA GLU A 68 2.77 9.30 4.03
C GLU A 68 2.09 9.48 2.67
N ILE A 69 0.77 9.72 2.70
CA ILE A 69 -0.07 9.96 1.51
C ILE A 69 -1.06 11.07 1.86
N GLU A 70 -1.22 12.07 1.00
CA GLU A 70 -2.13 13.22 1.20
C GLU A 70 -1.93 13.93 2.57
N GLY A 71 -0.68 13.97 3.04
CA GLY A 71 -0.29 14.56 4.32
C GLY A 71 -0.70 13.76 5.57
N ARG A 72 -1.19 12.52 5.40
CA ARG A 72 -1.50 11.61 6.51
C ARG A 72 -0.41 10.56 6.66
N ARG A 73 -0.02 10.29 7.91
CA ARG A 73 1.09 9.39 8.26
C ARG A 73 0.64 8.27 9.17
N GLY A 74 1.21 7.08 9.00
CA GLY A 74 0.87 5.92 9.82
C GLY A 74 1.75 4.70 9.57
N PRO A 75 1.68 3.69 10.45
CA PRO A 75 2.46 2.45 10.33
C PRO A 75 1.81 1.52 9.31
N LEU A 76 2.48 1.27 8.19
CA LEU A 76 1.94 0.47 7.10
C LEU A 76 2.52 -0.94 7.09
N ARG A 77 1.67 -1.92 6.75
CA ARG A 77 2.08 -3.26 6.35
C ARG A 77 2.27 -3.30 4.83
N ILE A 78 3.42 -3.80 4.39
CA ILE A 78 3.80 -3.85 2.98
C ILE A 78 4.12 -5.28 2.62
N LEU A 79 3.49 -5.80 1.57
CA LEU A 79 3.81 -7.11 1.01
C LEU A 79 4.75 -6.93 -0.17
N ALA A 80 5.73 -7.83 -0.31
CA ALA A 80 6.66 -7.75 -1.42
C ALA A 80 7.01 -9.13 -1.98
N PHE A 81 7.08 -9.18 -3.31
CA PHE A 81 7.54 -10.34 -4.08
C PHE A 81 8.24 -9.86 -5.35
N GLU A 82 8.90 -10.78 -6.03
CA GLU A 82 9.71 -10.47 -7.21
C GLU A 82 8.86 -9.88 -8.34
N ASN A 83 9.33 -8.78 -8.95
CA ASN A 83 8.67 -8.10 -10.08
C ASN A 83 7.23 -7.62 -9.80
N ALA A 84 6.84 -7.47 -8.53
CA ALA A 84 5.54 -6.92 -8.18
C ALA A 84 5.37 -5.50 -8.73
N ILE A 85 4.18 -5.16 -9.22
CA ILE A 85 3.84 -3.78 -9.60
C ILE A 85 3.47 -3.02 -8.32
N PRO A 86 4.09 -1.85 -8.04
CA PRO A 86 3.73 -1.04 -6.87
C PRO A 86 2.26 -0.63 -6.87
N VAL A 87 1.54 -0.94 -5.80
CA VAL A 87 0.15 -0.50 -5.57
C VAL A 87 -0.09 -0.13 -4.11
N ILE A 88 -0.97 0.84 -3.87
CA ILE A 88 -1.53 1.16 -2.56
C ILE A 88 -2.84 0.40 -2.40
N GLY A 89 -2.87 -0.52 -1.43
CA GLY A 89 -4.05 -1.32 -1.12
C GLY A 89 -4.91 -0.73 0.01
N VAL A 90 -6.03 -1.39 0.27
CA VAL A 90 -7.07 -0.94 1.21
C VAL A 90 -6.54 -0.79 2.65
N ASP A 91 -5.74 -1.73 3.16
CA ASP A 91 -5.15 -1.66 4.50
C ASP A 91 -4.38 -0.34 4.74
N THR A 92 -3.66 0.14 3.72
CA THR A 92 -2.97 1.44 3.81
C THR A 92 -3.92 2.61 3.77
N LEU A 93 -4.94 2.58 2.92
CA LEU A 93 -5.95 3.63 2.88
C LEU A 93 -6.66 3.76 4.24
N GLU A 94 -7.12 2.64 4.80
CA GLU A 94 -7.80 2.61 6.10
C GLU A 94 -6.88 3.04 7.23
N THR A 95 -5.65 2.53 7.28
CA THR A 95 -4.64 2.92 8.29
C THR A 95 -4.36 4.41 8.29
N LEU A 96 -4.38 5.05 7.12
CA LEU A 96 -4.18 6.49 6.99
C LEU A 96 -5.49 7.28 7.12
N GLY A 97 -6.65 6.63 7.25
CA GLY A 97 -7.95 7.30 7.23
C GLY A 97 -8.19 8.02 5.91
N LEU A 98 -7.95 7.32 4.81
CA LEU A 98 -8.18 7.73 3.44
C LEU A 98 -9.24 6.84 2.79
N LYS A 99 -9.99 7.39 1.85
CA LYS A 99 -10.96 6.66 1.03
C LYS A 99 -10.86 7.12 -0.42
N VAL A 100 -11.27 6.26 -1.35
CA VAL A 100 -11.41 6.64 -2.76
C VAL A 100 -12.84 7.12 -2.98
N ASP A 101 -13.01 8.32 -3.53
CA ASP A 101 -14.29 8.77 -4.07
C ASP A 101 -14.53 8.08 -5.43
N PRO A 102 -15.53 7.18 -5.54
CA PRO A 102 -15.80 6.46 -6.78
C PRO A 102 -16.34 7.37 -7.90
N VAL A 103 -16.88 8.55 -7.58
CA VAL A 103 -17.43 9.48 -8.56
C VAL A 103 -16.31 10.31 -9.18
N SER A 104 -15.47 10.95 -8.36
CA SER A 104 -14.38 11.79 -8.86
C SER A 104 -13.08 11.04 -9.17
N GLY A 105 -12.90 9.82 -8.66
CA GLY A 105 -11.65 9.07 -8.78
C GLY A 105 -10.50 9.73 -8.01
N ARG A 106 -10.80 10.38 -6.88
CA ARG A 106 -9.81 11.06 -6.03
C ARG A 106 -9.73 10.41 -4.66
N ILE A 107 -8.60 10.64 -3.98
CA ILE A 107 -8.44 10.27 -2.58
C ILE A 107 -9.03 11.40 -1.72
N GLU A 108 -9.85 11.01 -0.76
CA GLU A 108 -10.41 11.89 0.24
C GLU A 108 -9.96 11.47 1.64
N LYS A 109 -9.88 12.45 2.52
CA LYS A 109 -9.63 12.24 3.94
C LYS A 109 -10.91 11.76 4.62
N SER A 110 -10.83 10.64 5.32
CA SER A 110 -11.92 10.18 6.20
C SER A 110 -11.96 11.06 7.45
N GLU A 111 -13.19 11.40 7.88
CA GLU A 111 -13.42 12.16 9.12
C GLU A 111 -13.13 11.29 10.35
N TYR A 112 -13.41 9.99 10.27
CA TYR A 112 -13.22 9.01 11.35
C TYR A 112 -12.61 7.72 10.80
N TYR A 113 -11.93 6.98 11.67
CA TYR A 113 -11.64 5.57 11.41
C TYR A 113 -12.93 4.78 11.60
N MET A 114 -13.27 3.91 10.66
CA MET A 114 -14.45 3.08 10.80
C MET A 114 -14.21 1.98 11.83
N LEU A 115 -15.15 1.85 12.76
CA LEU A 115 -15.27 0.72 13.65
C LEU A 115 -16.61 0.06 13.35
N TYR A 116 -16.59 -1.17 12.85
CA TYR A 116 -17.80 -1.97 12.66
C TYR A 116 -18.12 -2.67 13.98
N VAL A 117 -19.12 -2.15 14.69
CA VAL A 117 -19.73 -2.76 15.89
C VAL A 117 -21.15 -3.21 15.59
#